data_AF-A0A4U0HJ87-F1
#
_entry.id   AF-A0A4U0HJ87-F1
#
_cell.length_a   1.000
_cell.length_b   1.000
_cell.length_c   1.000
_cell.angle_alpha   90.00
_cell.angle_beta   90.00
_cell.angle_gamma   90.00
#
_symmetry.space_group_name_H-M   'P 1'
#
loop_
_entity.id
_entity.type
_entity.pdbx_description
1 polymer ?
#
loop_
_entity_poly.entity_id
_entity_poly.type
_entity_poly.pdbx_seq_one_letter_code
_entity_poly.pdbx_strand_id
1 'polypeptide(L)'
;MMDPAIPVAGSCPEATRSEAIAKELAMVWVLKPTKIDQNALTGSMMACCLTCFSPVGLRGRTPMRFGTPAARARALTAAMLAVYVFGVALVVLWPTPVDAAAQGFIQEVLSALHRAGLPDWLDYNLVESGANVVMFVPLGFLAALLLPSGLRWLTPAGAMVFSAAIEWCQQSFLPDRYASLQDVWVNTLGAALGTVLAYAWLERRNRRPVTR
;
A
#
# COMPACT_ATOMS: atom_id res chain seq x y z
N MET A 1 -63.75 -54.35 -14.11
CA MET A 1 -63.31 -54.03 -15.48
C MET A 1 -62.23 -52.96 -15.35
N MET A 2 -60.99 -53.30 -15.72
CA MET A 2 -59.80 -52.44 -15.82
C MET A 2 -59.22 -51.83 -14.52
N ASP A 3 -58.08 -52.39 -14.08
CA ASP A 3 -56.96 -51.66 -13.45
C ASP A 3 -56.19 -50.91 -14.60
N PRO A 4 -55.43 -49.81 -14.39
CA PRO A 4 -54.17 -49.91 -13.63
C PRO A 4 -53.57 -48.61 -12.99
N ALA A 5 -52.55 -48.86 -12.16
CA ALA A 5 -51.30 -48.08 -11.99
C ALA A 5 -51.31 -46.74 -11.23
N ILE A 6 -50.87 -46.83 -9.96
CA ILE A 6 -50.20 -45.74 -9.25
C ILE A 6 -48.78 -45.57 -9.83
N PRO A 7 -48.37 -44.39 -10.33
CA PRO A 7 -46.97 -44.09 -10.56
C PRO A 7 -46.34 -43.68 -9.23
N VAL A 8 -45.41 -44.50 -8.74
CA VAL A 8 -44.48 -44.16 -7.67
C VAL A 8 -43.70 -42.92 -8.14
N ALA A 9 -43.77 -41.83 -7.38
CA ALA A 9 -42.95 -40.65 -7.63
C ALA A 9 -41.47 -41.04 -7.52
N GLY A 10 -40.83 -41.21 -8.67
CA GLY A 10 -39.40 -41.41 -8.78
C GLY A 10 -38.67 -40.22 -8.16
N SER A 11 -37.81 -40.53 -7.21
CA SER A 11 -36.74 -39.70 -6.69
C SER A 11 -36.10 -38.84 -7.78
N CYS A 12 -36.15 -37.52 -7.60
CA CYS A 12 -35.34 -36.58 -8.37
C CYS A 12 -33.85 -36.89 -8.09
N PRO A 13 -32.97 -37.01 -9.11
CA PRO A 13 -31.58 -37.35 -8.90
C PRO A 13 -30.83 -36.16 -8.32
N GLU A 14 -30.65 -36.10 -7.00
CA GLU A 14 -29.72 -35.17 -6.34
C GLU A 14 -28.25 -35.38 -6.73
N ALA A 15 -27.94 -36.46 -7.45
CA ALA A 15 -26.58 -36.83 -7.85
C ALA A 15 -25.96 -35.94 -8.95
N THR A 16 -26.72 -35.12 -9.69
CA THR A 16 -26.18 -34.34 -10.82
C THR A 16 -25.66 -32.95 -10.42
N ARG A 17 -26.05 -32.42 -9.27
CA ARG A 17 -25.67 -31.05 -8.85
C ARG A 17 -24.28 -31.00 -8.20
N SER A 18 -23.90 -32.05 -7.47
CA SER A 18 -22.58 -32.15 -6.82
C SER A 18 -21.45 -32.41 -7.83
N GLU A 19 -21.69 -33.23 -8.86
CA GLU A 19 -20.71 -33.48 -9.92
C GLU A 19 -20.48 -32.28 -10.84
N ALA A 20 -21.52 -31.46 -11.07
CA ALA A 20 -21.40 -30.22 -11.83
C ALA A 20 -20.55 -29.17 -11.09
N ILE A 21 -20.73 -29.05 -9.77
CA ILE A 21 -19.92 -28.14 -8.93
C ILE A 21 -18.47 -28.65 -8.83
N ALA A 22 -18.26 -29.96 -8.73
CA ALA A 22 -16.91 -30.52 -8.72
C ALA A 22 -16.15 -30.30 -10.04
N LYS A 23 -16.84 -30.38 -11.19
CA LYS A 23 -16.25 -30.10 -12.51
C LYS A 23 -15.97 -28.61 -12.74
N GLU A 24 -16.84 -27.72 -12.29
CA GLU A 24 -16.61 -26.26 -12.31
C GLU A 24 -15.41 -25.88 -11.43
N LEU A 25 -15.30 -26.42 -10.22
CA LEU A 25 -14.17 -26.18 -9.32
C LEU A 25 -12.85 -26.76 -9.88
N ALA A 26 -12.90 -27.90 -10.58
CA ALA A 26 -11.72 -28.46 -11.25
C ALA A 26 -11.28 -27.63 -12.46
N MET A 27 -12.20 -26.94 -13.15
CA MET A 27 -11.87 -26.09 -14.29
C MET A 27 -11.21 -24.77 -13.86
N VAL A 28 -11.55 -24.25 -12.67
CA VAL A 28 -10.88 -23.06 -12.07
C VAL A 28 -9.42 -23.34 -11.71
N TRP A 29 -9.06 -24.58 -11.34
CA TRP A 29 -7.70 -24.94 -10.93
C TRP A 29 -6.76 -25.36 -12.08
N VAL A 30 -7.26 -25.51 -13.32
CA VAL A 30 -6.46 -25.88 -14.51
C VAL A 30 -6.08 -24.68 -15.37
N LEU A 31 -6.12 -23.47 -14.79
CA LEU A 31 -5.36 -22.34 -15.35
C LEU A 31 -3.88 -22.56 -15.01
N LYS A 32 -3.19 -23.30 -15.89
CA LYS A 32 -1.74 -23.22 -16.08
C LYS A 32 -1.31 -21.76 -15.88
N PRO A 33 -0.26 -21.45 -15.09
CA PRO A 33 0.32 -20.12 -15.11
C PRO A 33 0.83 -19.89 -16.53
N THR A 34 0.04 -19.21 -17.34
CA THR A 34 0.51 -18.61 -18.57
C THR A 34 1.65 -17.71 -18.15
N LYS A 35 2.84 -17.94 -18.72
CA LYS A 35 3.99 -17.06 -18.53
C LYS A 35 3.50 -15.64 -18.77
N ILE A 36 3.30 -14.91 -17.68
CA ILE A 36 2.98 -13.50 -17.71
C ILE A 36 4.21 -12.86 -18.35
N ASP A 37 4.04 -12.29 -19.54
CA ASP A 37 5.12 -11.63 -20.26
C ASP A 37 5.52 -10.39 -19.43
N GLN A 38 6.58 -10.54 -18.64
CA GLN A 38 7.10 -9.52 -17.72
C GLN A 38 7.44 -8.21 -18.45
N ASN A 39 7.67 -8.28 -19.77
CA ASN A 39 8.00 -7.15 -20.62
C ASN A 39 6.77 -6.31 -21.03
N ALA A 40 5.58 -6.93 -21.12
CA ALA A 40 4.34 -6.22 -21.44
C ALA A 40 3.78 -5.47 -20.22
N LEU A 41 4.00 -6.00 -19.02
CA LEU A 41 3.58 -5.37 -17.76
C LEU A 41 4.50 -4.24 -17.30
N THR A 42 5.80 -4.33 -17.57
CA THR A 42 6.76 -3.23 -17.30
C THR A 42 6.38 -1.96 -18.07
N GLY A 43 5.92 -2.09 -19.33
CA GLY A 43 5.44 -0.96 -20.13
C GLY A 43 4.13 -0.33 -19.61
N SER A 44 3.16 -1.15 -19.19
CA SER A 44 1.84 -0.67 -18.73
C SER A 44 1.90 -0.04 -17.33
N MET A 45 2.72 -0.57 -16.43
CA MET A 45 2.86 -0.02 -15.07
C MET A 45 3.78 1.19 -14.97
N MET A 46 4.84 1.31 -15.78
CA MET A 46 5.58 2.58 -15.89
C MET A 46 4.68 3.71 -16.42
N ALA A 47 3.80 3.39 -17.38
CA ALA A 47 2.76 4.32 -17.83
C ALA A 47 1.72 4.62 -16.74
N CYS A 48 1.39 3.66 -15.88
CA CYS A 48 0.48 3.84 -14.74
C CYS A 48 1.08 4.73 -13.62
N CYS A 49 2.37 4.56 -13.30
CA CYS A 49 3.09 5.43 -12.36
C CYS A 49 3.17 6.89 -12.84
N LEU A 50 3.33 7.12 -14.15
CA LEU A 50 3.32 8.45 -14.75
C LEU A 50 1.91 9.05 -14.85
N THR A 51 0.86 8.23 -14.96
CA THR A 51 -0.54 8.70 -15.09
C THR A 51 -1.30 8.82 -13.76
N CYS A 52 -0.94 8.07 -12.72
CA CYS A 52 -1.48 8.26 -11.37
C CYS A 52 -1.08 9.61 -10.75
N PHE A 53 -0.02 10.24 -11.27
CA PHE A 53 0.38 11.62 -10.98
C PHE A 53 -0.18 12.65 -11.98
N SER A 54 -1.16 12.29 -12.80
CA SER A 54 -1.88 13.30 -13.57
C SER A 54 -2.64 14.24 -12.62
N PRO A 55 -2.49 15.57 -12.76
CA PRO A 55 -3.16 16.50 -11.88
C PRO A 55 -4.67 16.34 -12.10
N VAL A 56 -5.37 15.86 -11.06
CA VAL A 56 -6.82 15.93 -10.96
C VAL A 56 -7.27 17.29 -11.49
N GLY A 57 -8.06 17.26 -12.56
CA GLY A 57 -8.40 18.42 -13.39
C GLY A 57 -8.75 19.65 -12.56
N LEU A 58 -7.83 20.62 -12.56
CA LEU A 58 -8.03 21.95 -12.00
C LEU A 58 -9.00 22.72 -12.90
N ARG A 59 -10.30 22.49 -12.73
CA ARG A 59 -11.31 23.41 -13.22
C ARG A 59 -11.18 24.73 -12.46
N GLY A 60 -10.69 25.75 -13.17
CA GLY A 60 -10.83 27.17 -12.86
C GLY A 60 -10.18 27.64 -11.57
N ARG A 61 -8.86 27.84 -11.56
CA ARG A 61 -8.23 28.78 -10.60
C ARG A 61 -7.66 29.97 -11.35
N THR A 62 -8.16 31.13 -10.94
CA THR A 62 -7.64 32.47 -11.21
C THR A 62 -6.11 32.51 -11.15
N PRO A 63 -5.46 33.37 -11.96
CA PRO A 63 -4.00 33.41 -12.07
C PRO A 63 -3.36 33.56 -10.69
N MET A 64 -2.48 32.62 -10.34
CA MET A 64 -1.72 32.64 -9.10
C MET A 64 -0.87 33.91 -9.06
N ARG A 65 -1.24 34.85 -8.19
CA ARG A 65 -0.30 35.86 -7.71
C ARG A 65 0.84 35.14 -7.00
N PHE A 66 2.03 35.15 -7.59
CA PHE A 66 3.25 34.79 -6.90
C PHE A 66 3.40 35.69 -5.66
N GLY A 67 3.49 35.09 -4.46
CA GLY A 67 3.90 35.81 -3.25
C GLY A 67 3.03 35.71 -1.99
N THR A 68 1.88 35.01 -1.99
CA THR A 68 1.10 34.87 -0.73
C THR A 68 1.77 33.88 0.24
N PRO A 69 1.71 34.10 1.57
CA PRO A 69 2.25 33.15 2.56
C PRO A 69 1.72 31.73 2.40
N ALA A 70 0.46 31.58 1.96
CA ALA A 70 -0.16 30.28 1.71
C ALA A 70 0.46 29.55 0.49
N ALA A 71 0.77 30.28 -0.59
CA ALA A 71 1.43 29.70 -1.76
C ALA A 71 2.86 29.25 -1.43
N ARG A 72 3.61 30.06 -0.65
CA ARG A 72 4.95 29.71 -0.17
C ARG A 72 4.92 28.47 0.73
N ALA A 73 4.01 28.41 1.70
CA ALA A 73 3.87 27.25 2.58
C ALA A 73 3.58 25.98 1.78
N ARG A 74 2.66 26.05 0.80
CA ARG A 74 2.35 24.90 -0.07
C ARG A 74 3.54 24.46 -0.91
N ALA A 75 4.30 25.39 -1.47
CA ALA A 75 5.50 25.10 -2.24
C ALA A 75 6.59 24.45 -1.37
N LEU A 76 6.80 24.94 -0.15
CA LEU A 76 7.73 24.35 0.81
C LEU A 76 7.30 22.93 1.20
N THR A 77 6.03 22.69 1.52
CA THR A 77 5.54 21.34 1.83
C THR A 77 5.71 20.40 0.63
N ALA A 78 5.49 20.89 -0.60
CA ALA A 78 5.72 20.10 -1.80
C ALA A 78 7.20 19.75 -1.99
N ALA A 79 8.09 20.71 -1.77
CA ALA A 79 9.54 20.47 -1.81
C ALA A 79 9.98 19.47 -0.73
N MET A 80 9.47 19.60 0.50
CA MET A 80 9.73 18.65 1.57
C MET A 80 9.25 17.24 1.22
N LEU A 81 8.04 17.11 0.66
CA LEU A 81 7.53 15.82 0.22
C LEU A 81 8.40 15.23 -0.91
N ALA A 82 8.79 16.03 -1.89
CA ALA A 82 9.62 15.57 -3.00
C ALA A 82 11.00 15.09 -2.52
N VAL A 83 11.66 15.85 -1.65
CA VAL A 83 12.93 15.47 -1.03
C VAL A 83 12.78 14.19 -0.20
N TYR A 84 11.68 14.09 0.56
CA TYR A 84 11.41 12.91 1.39
C TYR A 84 11.16 11.66 0.56
N VAL A 85 10.29 11.73 -0.45
CA VAL A 85 10.00 10.64 -1.38
C VAL A 85 11.28 10.19 -2.09
N PHE A 86 12.12 11.14 -2.53
CA PHE A 86 13.41 10.82 -3.13
C PHE A 86 14.33 10.08 -2.15
N GLY A 87 14.44 10.56 -0.90
CA GLY A 87 15.22 9.88 0.14
C GLY A 87 14.72 8.47 0.44
N VAL A 88 13.40 8.28 0.58
CA VAL A 88 12.78 6.96 0.78
C VAL A 88 13.06 6.06 -0.41
N ALA A 89 12.90 6.55 -1.65
CA ALA A 89 13.19 5.77 -2.85
C ALA A 89 14.66 5.33 -2.89
N LEU A 90 15.61 6.20 -2.51
CA LEU A 90 17.03 5.83 -2.43
C LEU A 90 17.30 4.74 -1.39
N VAL A 91 16.65 4.80 -0.23
CA VAL A 91 16.80 3.80 0.84
C VAL A 91 16.20 2.46 0.42
N VAL A 92 14.98 2.48 -0.11
CA VAL A 92 14.22 1.25 -0.39
C VAL A 92 14.70 0.57 -1.68
N LEU A 93 15.16 1.34 -2.67
CA LEU A 93 15.77 0.81 -3.90
C LEU A 93 17.28 0.61 -3.78
N TRP A 94 17.85 0.76 -2.57
CA TRP A 94 19.27 0.48 -2.37
C TRP A 94 19.53 -1.03 -2.60
N PRO A 95 20.61 -1.40 -3.34
CA PRO A 95 20.85 -2.79 -3.73
C PRO A 95 20.90 -3.76 -2.55
N THR A 96 21.56 -3.36 -1.48
CA THR A 96 21.57 -4.10 -0.21
C THR A 96 20.53 -3.54 0.76
N PRO A 97 19.94 -4.35 1.64
CA PRO A 97 19.12 -3.83 2.74
C PRO A 97 19.95 -2.85 3.58
N VAL A 98 19.42 -1.65 3.85
CA VAL A 98 20.15 -0.60 4.61
C VAL A 98 20.46 -1.06 6.03
N ASP A 99 19.61 -1.93 6.53
CA ASP A 99 19.67 -2.62 7.82
C ASP A 99 20.62 -3.82 7.80
N ALA A 100 21.13 -4.30 6.66
CA ALA A 100 22.03 -5.46 6.60
C ALA A 100 23.28 -5.31 7.50
N ALA A 101 23.82 -4.09 7.60
CA ALA A 101 24.94 -3.79 8.50
C ALA A 101 24.54 -3.78 9.99
N ALA A 102 23.28 -3.46 10.29
CA ALA A 102 22.73 -3.42 11.64
C ALA A 102 22.05 -4.74 12.06
N GLN A 103 21.74 -5.62 11.11
CA GLN A 103 20.95 -6.82 11.31
C GLN A 103 21.57 -7.75 12.36
N GLY A 104 22.89 -8.00 12.26
CA GLY A 104 23.61 -8.82 13.25
C GLY A 104 23.54 -8.24 14.66
N PHE A 105 23.71 -6.93 14.80
CA PHE A 105 23.62 -6.25 16.09
C PHE A 105 22.19 -6.30 16.65
N ILE A 106 21.16 -6.03 15.84
CA ILE A 106 19.76 -6.07 16.26
C ILE A 106 19.39 -7.49 16.71
N GLN A 107 19.81 -8.51 15.96
CA GLN A 107 19.59 -9.92 16.30
C GLN A 107 20.25 -10.30 17.63
N GLU A 108 21.48 -9.86 17.87
CA GLU A 108 22.17 -10.10 19.15
C GLU A 108 21.47 -9.43 20.33
N VAL A 109 21.04 -8.18 20.16
CA VAL A 109 20.28 -7.44 21.17
C VAL A 109 18.93 -8.10 21.45
N LEU A 110 18.18 -8.47 20.40
CA LEU A 110 16.91 -9.18 20.54
C LEU A 110 17.10 -10.53 21.24
N SER A 111 18.13 -11.29 20.85
CA SER A 111 18.45 -12.56 21.50
C SER A 111 18.79 -12.39 22.98
N ALA A 112 19.50 -11.31 23.34
CA ALA A 112 19.77 -11.00 24.74
C ALA A 112 18.50 -10.60 25.50
N LEU A 113 17.60 -9.85 24.87
CA LEU A 113 16.30 -9.46 25.42
C LEU A 113 15.35 -10.66 25.60
N HIS A 114 15.29 -11.59 24.65
CA HIS A 114 14.49 -12.82 24.77
C HIS A 114 14.98 -13.68 25.93
N ARG A 115 16.31 -13.80 26.10
CA ARG A 115 16.89 -14.45 27.30
C ARG A 115 16.56 -13.72 28.60
N ALA A 116 16.28 -12.42 28.56
CA ALA A 116 15.87 -11.61 29.70
C ALA A 116 14.34 -11.61 29.95
N GLY A 117 13.56 -12.38 29.18
CA GLY A 117 12.12 -12.52 29.36
C GLY A 117 11.26 -11.67 28.41
N LEU A 118 11.86 -11.05 27.39
CA LEU A 118 11.10 -10.43 26.30
C LEU A 118 10.34 -11.51 25.51
N PRO A 119 9.09 -11.29 25.12
CA PRO A 119 8.33 -12.26 24.33
C PRO A 119 8.94 -12.51 22.94
N ASP A 120 8.89 -13.75 22.47
CA ASP A 120 9.43 -14.16 21.18
C ASP A 120 8.72 -13.51 19.97
N TRP A 121 7.49 -13.02 20.15
CA TRP A 121 6.77 -12.30 19.09
C TRP A 121 7.37 -10.92 18.79
N LEU A 122 8.20 -10.38 19.69
CA LEU A 122 8.97 -9.16 19.43
C LEU A 122 10.29 -9.56 18.78
N ASP A 123 10.21 -9.88 17.50
CA ASP A 123 11.31 -10.36 16.68
C ASP A 123 11.83 -9.27 15.73
N TYR A 124 12.79 -9.65 14.89
CA TYR A 124 13.36 -8.76 13.89
C TYR A 124 12.31 -8.26 12.88
N ASN A 125 11.40 -9.15 12.46
CA ASN A 125 10.37 -8.83 11.47
C ASN A 125 9.42 -7.73 11.97
N LEU A 126 9.10 -7.73 13.27
CA LEU A 126 8.29 -6.68 13.87
C LEU A 126 9.04 -5.34 13.91
N VAL A 127 10.34 -5.36 14.20
CA VAL A 127 11.17 -4.15 14.20
C VAL A 127 11.25 -3.57 12.78
N GLU A 128 11.48 -4.42 11.78
CA GLU A 128 11.52 -4.05 10.36
C GLU A 128 10.17 -3.48 9.90
N SER A 129 9.07 -4.20 10.20
CA SER A 129 7.71 -3.72 9.90
C SER A 129 7.43 -2.39 10.60
N GLY A 130 7.84 -2.23 11.86
CA GLY A 130 7.71 -0.98 12.61
C GLY A 130 8.47 0.18 11.98
N ALA A 131 9.69 -0.06 11.51
CA ALA A 131 10.48 0.94 10.79
C ALA A 131 9.80 1.37 9.49
N ASN A 132 9.22 0.43 8.74
CA ASN A 132 8.43 0.70 7.53
C ASN A 132 7.20 1.58 7.83
N VAL A 133 6.43 1.29 8.89
CA VAL A 133 5.33 2.16 9.35
C VAL A 133 5.85 3.57 9.62
N VAL A 134 6.90 3.70 10.44
CA VAL A 134 7.45 5.00 10.85
C VAL A 134 7.96 5.80 9.65
N MET A 135 8.57 5.13 8.67
CA MET A 135 9.02 5.75 7.42
C MET A 135 7.86 6.26 6.55
N PHE A 136 6.70 5.60 6.54
CA PHE A 136 5.56 6.07 5.75
C PHE A 136 4.70 7.14 6.45
N VAL A 137 4.86 7.34 7.76
CA VAL A 137 4.12 8.37 8.52
C VAL A 137 4.38 9.79 7.98
N PRO A 138 5.64 10.28 7.82
CA PRO A 138 5.89 11.61 7.27
C PRO A 138 5.38 11.75 5.83
N LEU A 139 5.48 10.69 5.03
CA LEU A 139 4.98 10.67 3.65
C LEU A 139 3.46 10.88 3.61
N GLY A 140 2.70 10.12 4.41
CA GLY A 140 1.25 10.28 4.53
C GLY A 140 0.86 11.66 5.08
N PHE A 141 1.60 12.15 6.08
CA PHE A 141 1.37 13.47 6.65
C PHE A 141 1.51 14.58 5.61
N LEU A 142 2.66 14.65 4.93
CA LEU A 142 2.96 15.69 3.94
C LEU A 142 2.02 15.61 2.72
N ALA A 143 1.73 14.40 2.23
CA ALA A 143 0.81 14.19 1.12
C ALA A 143 -0.62 14.68 1.45
N ALA A 144 -1.13 14.36 2.65
CA ALA A 144 -2.45 14.81 3.09
C ALA A 144 -2.52 16.34 3.25
N LEU A 145 -1.42 17.01 3.65
CA LEU A 145 -1.36 18.48 3.70
C LEU A 145 -1.43 19.13 2.30
N LEU A 146 -0.88 18.46 1.28
CA LEU A 146 -0.93 18.93 -0.10
C LEU A 146 -2.30 18.72 -0.74
N LEU A 147 -3.01 17.65 -0.39
CA LEU A 147 -4.28 17.33 -1.02
C LEU A 147 -5.40 18.31 -0.62
N PRO A 148 -6.34 18.61 -1.55
CA PRO A 148 -7.59 19.29 -1.22
C PRO A 148 -8.36 18.54 -0.13
N SER A 149 -9.11 19.23 0.71
CA SER A 149 -9.81 18.65 1.88
C SER A 149 -10.62 17.39 1.55
N GLY A 150 -11.37 17.39 0.43
CA GLY A 150 -12.18 16.24 -0.01
C GLY A 150 -11.40 15.04 -0.54
N LEU A 151 -10.09 15.15 -0.75
CA LEU A 151 -9.24 14.08 -1.30
C LEU A 151 -8.18 13.57 -0.30
N ARG A 152 -8.02 14.21 0.87
CA ARG A 152 -6.98 13.82 1.84
C ARG A 152 -7.16 12.39 2.37
N TRP A 153 -8.38 11.89 2.42
CA TRP A 153 -8.67 10.52 2.82
C TRP A 153 -8.17 9.47 1.81
N LEU A 154 -7.84 9.87 0.57
CA LEU A 154 -7.24 9.01 -0.45
C LEU A 154 -5.72 8.86 -0.29
N THR A 155 -5.08 9.60 0.63
CA THR A 155 -3.63 9.48 0.85
C THR A 155 -3.15 8.05 1.10
N PRO A 156 -3.81 7.23 1.95
CA PRO A 156 -3.40 5.83 2.15
C PRO A 156 -3.51 5.00 0.87
N ALA A 157 -4.54 5.21 0.05
CA ALA A 157 -4.69 4.52 -1.23
C ALA A 157 -3.56 4.89 -2.20
N GLY A 158 -3.17 6.16 -2.26
CA GLY A 158 -2.01 6.61 -3.04
C GLY A 158 -0.69 6.01 -2.54
N ALA A 159 -0.53 5.90 -1.22
CA ALA A 159 0.63 5.25 -0.61
C ALA A 159 0.69 3.74 -0.87
N MET A 160 -0.47 3.06 -0.89
CA MET A 160 -0.57 1.65 -1.26
C MET A 160 -0.09 1.41 -2.70
N VAL A 161 -0.54 2.26 -3.64
CA VAL A 161 -0.08 2.21 -5.05
C VAL A 161 1.42 2.49 -5.14
N PHE A 162 1.92 3.49 -4.41
CA PHE A 162 3.34 3.80 -4.38
C PHE A 162 4.17 2.64 -3.81
N SER A 163 3.72 2.01 -2.72
CA SER A 163 4.39 0.85 -2.14
C SER A 163 4.37 -0.35 -3.09
N ALA A 164 3.25 -0.62 -3.76
CA ALA A 164 3.18 -1.69 -4.76
C ALA A 164 4.13 -1.44 -5.94
N ALA A 165 4.32 -0.17 -6.35
CA ALA A 165 5.29 0.18 -7.37
C ALA A 165 6.74 -0.04 -6.90
N ILE A 166 7.03 0.21 -5.63
CA ILE A 166 8.33 -0.09 -5.03
C ILE A 166 8.61 -1.59 -5.06
N GLU A 167 7.68 -2.42 -4.57
CA GLU A 167 7.80 -3.89 -4.57
C GLU A 167 8.06 -4.42 -5.98
N TRP A 168 7.34 -3.87 -6.97
CA TRP A 168 7.53 -4.21 -8.37
C TRP A 168 8.95 -3.88 -8.85
N CYS A 169 9.44 -2.67 -8.55
CA CYS A 169 10.78 -2.24 -8.93
C CYS A 169 11.85 -3.12 -8.27
N GLN A 170 11.70 -3.46 -6.99
CA GLN A 170 12.62 -4.37 -6.30
C GLN A 170 12.64 -5.74 -6.97
N GLN A 171 11.47 -6.35 -7.19
CA GLN A 171 11.37 -7.66 -7.85
C GLN A 171 11.95 -7.68 -9.28
N SER A 172 11.88 -6.56 -10.00
CA SER A 172 12.31 -6.47 -11.40
C SER A 172 13.79 -6.12 -11.54
N PHE A 173 14.36 -5.34 -10.61
CA PHE A 173 15.69 -4.74 -10.75
C PHE A 173 16.68 -5.16 -9.66
N LEU A 174 16.23 -5.77 -8.56
CA LEU A 174 17.06 -6.22 -7.44
C LEU A 174 16.90 -7.74 -7.28
N PRO A 175 17.81 -8.55 -7.86
CA PRO A 175 17.68 -10.01 -7.88
C PRO A 175 17.68 -10.65 -6.48
N ASP A 176 18.21 -9.96 -5.48
CA ASP A 176 18.28 -10.42 -4.08
C ASP A 176 17.09 -9.93 -3.23
N ARG A 177 16.10 -9.25 -3.82
CA ARG A 177 14.89 -8.80 -3.11
C ARG A 177 13.64 -9.47 -3.65
N TYR A 178 12.81 -9.94 -2.73
CA TYR A 178 11.51 -10.54 -3.03
C TYR A 178 10.40 -9.55 -2.74
N ALA A 179 9.43 -9.46 -3.65
CA ALA A 179 8.24 -8.67 -3.41
C ALA A 179 7.39 -9.28 -2.28
N SER A 180 6.89 -8.43 -1.39
CA SER A 180 6.17 -8.76 -0.18
C SER A 180 4.86 -7.96 -0.11
N LEU A 181 3.74 -8.68 -0.08
CA LEU A 181 2.43 -8.05 0.16
C LEU A 181 2.36 -7.42 1.55
N GLN A 182 3.11 -7.95 2.52
CA GLN A 182 3.14 -7.45 3.87
C GLN A 182 3.69 -6.02 3.91
N ASP A 183 4.72 -5.72 3.14
CA ASP A 183 5.32 -4.38 3.10
C ASP A 183 4.34 -3.34 2.55
N VAL A 184 3.55 -3.70 1.53
CA VAL A 184 2.47 -2.84 1.02
C VAL A 184 1.47 -2.49 2.12
N TRP A 185 1.04 -3.47 2.91
CA TRP A 185 0.09 -3.24 4.01
C TRP A 185 0.68 -2.37 5.12
N VAL A 186 1.91 -2.67 5.54
CA VAL A 186 2.62 -1.98 6.62
C VAL A 186 2.90 -0.52 6.24
N ASN A 187 3.34 -0.27 5.00
CA ASN A 187 3.56 1.08 4.48
C ASN A 187 2.25 1.86 4.35
N THR A 188 1.17 1.20 3.92
CA THR A 188 -0.17 1.80 3.87
C THR A 188 -0.66 2.21 5.26
N LEU A 189 -0.40 1.39 6.28
CA LEU A 189 -0.72 1.71 7.68
C LEU A 189 0.06 2.95 8.16
N GLY A 190 1.35 3.04 7.87
CA GLY A 190 2.15 4.23 8.16
C GLY A 190 1.58 5.49 7.51
N ALA A 191 1.22 5.41 6.24
CA ALA A 191 0.61 6.54 5.54
C ALA A 191 -0.77 6.92 6.11
N ALA A 192 -1.56 5.94 6.56
CA ALA A 192 -2.84 6.19 7.25
C ALA A 192 -2.63 6.93 8.57
N LEU A 193 -1.67 6.51 9.39
CA LEU A 193 -1.31 7.21 10.62
C LEU A 193 -0.83 8.64 10.34
N GLY A 194 0.03 8.83 9.34
CA GLY A 194 0.45 10.15 8.88
C GLY A 194 -0.72 11.05 8.45
N THR A 195 -1.69 10.47 7.75
CA THR A 195 -2.91 11.17 7.31
C THR A 195 -3.75 11.63 8.51
N VAL A 196 -3.93 10.78 9.52
CA VAL A 196 -4.62 11.13 10.77
C VAL A 196 -3.90 12.28 11.49
N LEU A 197 -2.57 12.23 11.58
CA LEU A 197 -1.78 13.32 12.16
C LEU A 197 -1.96 14.64 11.39
N ALA A 198 -2.07 14.59 10.06
CA ALA A 198 -2.32 15.77 9.25
C ALA A 198 -3.69 16.39 9.54
N TYR A 199 -4.74 15.58 9.69
CA TYR A 199 -6.05 16.07 10.12
C TYR A 199 -5.99 16.72 11.50
N ALA A 200 -5.34 16.07 12.48
CA ALA A 200 -5.19 16.63 13.82
C ALA A 200 -4.43 17.97 13.81
N TRP A 201 -3.39 18.09 12.99
CA TRP A 201 -2.62 19.33 12.84
C TRP A 201 -3.45 20.45 12.21
N LEU A 202 -4.18 20.16 11.14
CA LEU A 202 -5.04 21.12 10.45
C LEU A 202 -6.19 21.62 11.34
N GLU A 203 -6.81 20.71 12.09
CA GLU A 203 -7.86 21.05 13.04
C GLU A 203 -7.34 22.00 14.13
N ARG A 204 -6.18 21.69 14.71
CA ARG A 204 -5.51 22.57 15.69
C ARG A 204 -5.19 23.95 15.11
N ARG A 205 -4.80 24.03 13.84
CA ARG A 205 -4.50 25.30 13.16
C ARG A 205 -5.75 26.14 12.95
N ASN A 206 -6.86 25.52 12.56
CA ASN A 206 -8.14 26.19 12.34
C ASN A 206 -8.77 26.70 13.65
N ARG A 207 -8.48 26.04 14.78
CA ARG A 207 -8.97 26.45 16.11
C ARG A 207 -8.22 27.62 16.74
N ARG A 208 -7.10 28.08 16.18
CA ARG A 208 -6.37 29.22 16.75
C ARG A 208 -7.18 30.50 16.54
N PRO A 209 -7.67 31.17 17.60
CA PRO A 209 -8.35 32.45 17.45
C PRO A 209 -7.35 33.45 16.86
N VAL A 210 -7.78 34.19 15.84
CA VAL A 210 -7.02 35.35 15.34
C VAL A 210 -7.12 36.41 16.44
N THR A 211 -6.14 36.44 17.36
CA THR A 211 -5.96 37.58 18.25
C THR A 211 -5.61 38.78 17.39
N ARG A 212 -6.58 39.66 17.22
CA ARG A 212 -6.48 40.95 16.54
C ARG A 212 -6.05 42.02 17.53
#